data_AF-A0A1C4XVI7-F1
#
_entry.id   AF-A0A1C4XVI7-F1
#
_cell.length_a   1.000
_cell.length_b   1.000
_cell.length_c   1.000
_cell.angle_alpha   90.00
_cell.angle_beta   90.00
_cell.angle_gamma   90.00
#
_symmetry.space_group_name_H-M   'P 1'
#
loop_
_entity.id
_entity.type
_entity.pdbx_description
1 polymer ?
#
loop_
_entity_poly.entity_id
_entity_poly.type
_entity_poly.pdbx_seq_one_letter_code
_entity_poly.pdbx_strand_id
1 'polypeptide(L)'
;MSATPIGRYDGAQVASVQVRLTADRVRRWEFGAASFTRRGYEPTDVDRFRMQVADELDALATQVANLRAENERLNDHLELHRHGVIPSTGAAAKLPAAKEVNLLSAAQREAEQIIAQAHDYAQRVAEYARKQYESYMRAAAEEAKQEAERAVADYRNSSGANFDDSVATREALRIFGEMMMSHMQAAARHLDDGSEQLARTMQRLAAEVTAGAPAGIRVAAAPTGSPAVGAGGSAPAVGAGGPAAVGGSRVRVAAAPRHQR
;
A
#
# COMPACT_ATOMS: atom_id res chain seq x y z
N MET A 1 -53.05 -35.56 -32.20
CA MET A 1 -51.61 -35.50 -31.84
C MET A 1 -51.36 -34.13 -31.21
N SER A 2 -51.44 -34.06 -29.89
CA SER A 2 -51.36 -32.83 -29.09
C SER A 2 -49.91 -32.56 -28.67
N ALA A 3 -49.38 -31.42 -29.10
CA ALA A 3 -48.04 -30.96 -28.75
C ALA A 3 -47.99 -30.47 -27.30
N THR A 4 -47.07 -31.03 -26.51
CA THR A 4 -46.78 -30.61 -25.14
C THR A 4 -45.85 -29.39 -25.18
N PRO A 5 -46.17 -28.28 -24.47
CA PRO A 5 -45.24 -27.16 -24.38
C PRO A 5 -44.13 -27.47 -23.36
N ILE A 6 -42.88 -27.28 -23.80
CA ILE A 6 -41.68 -27.30 -22.95
C ILE A 6 -41.76 -26.11 -22.00
N GLY A 7 -41.89 -26.39 -20.70
CA GLY A 7 -41.97 -25.39 -19.65
C GLY A 7 -40.73 -24.48 -19.66
N ARG A 8 -40.98 -23.17 -19.75
CA ARG A 8 -40.02 -22.14 -19.35
C ARG A 8 -39.65 -22.37 -17.90
N TYR A 9 -38.40 -22.76 -17.65
CA TYR A 9 -37.81 -22.57 -16.33
C TYR A 9 -37.48 -21.09 -16.18
N ASP A 10 -38.24 -20.44 -15.32
CA ASP A 10 -38.01 -19.11 -14.79
C ASP A 10 -36.74 -19.16 -13.92
N GLY A 11 -35.62 -18.75 -14.51
CA GLY A 11 -34.34 -18.63 -13.82
C GLY A 11 -34.36 -17.42 -12.90
N ALA A 12 -35.03 -17.56 -11.75
CA ALA A 12 -34.84 -16.65 -10.63
C ALA A 12 -33.36 -16.65 -10.26
N GLN A 13 -32.63 -15.62 -10.71
CA GLN A 13 -31.27 -15.33 -10.28
C GLN A 13 -31.29 -14.98 -8.79
N VAL A 14 -31.23 -16.02 -7.94
CA VAL A 14 -30.86 -15.83 -6.55
C VAL A 14 -29.35 -15.58 -6.57
N ALA A 15 -28.98 -14.30 -6.48
CA ALA A 15 -27.62 -13.86 -6.18
C ALA A 15 -27.25 -14.32 -4.76
N SER A 16 -27.12 -15.63 -4.56
CA SER A 16 -26.30 -16.15 -3.50
C SER A 16 -24.89 -15.69 -3.83
N VAL A 17 -24.28 -14.93 -2.93
CA VAL A 17 -22.82 -14.77 -2.92
C VAL A 17 -22.29 -16.18 -2.74
N GLN A 18 -22.05 -16.90 -3.83
CA GLN A 18 -21.42 -18.20 -3.80
C GLN A 18 -20.05 -17.94 -3.20
N VAL A 19 -19.90 -18.17 -1.89
CA VAL A 19 -18.61 -18.16 -1.24
C VAL A 19 -17.87 -19.36 -1.80
N ARG A 20 -17.20 -19.16 -2.93
CA ARG A 20 -16.52 -20.23 -3.65
C ARG A 20 -15.47 -20.82 -2.72
N LEU A 21 -15.49 -22.15 -2.61
CA LEU A 21 -14.46 -22.87 -1.90
C LEU A 21 -13.16 -22.70 -2.68
N THR A 22 -12.20 -21.96 -2.13
CA THR A 22 -10.85 -21.80 -2.70
C THR A 22 -9.89 -22.82 -2.09
N ALA A 23 -8.81 -23.16 -2.79
CA ALA A 23 -7.81 -24.10 -2.28
C ALA A 23 -7.24 -23.66 -0.92
N ASP A 24 -6.90 -22.38 -0.76
CA ASP A 24 -6.43 -21.82 0.51
C ASP A 24 -7.45 -21.93 1.63
N ARG A 25 -8.75 -21.89 1.30
CA ARG A 25 -9.81 -22.09 2.28
C ARG A 25 -9.88 -23.54 2.71
N VAL A 26 -9.71 -24.50 1.80
CA VAL A 26 -9.62 -25.93 2.11
C VAL A 26 -8.40 -26.23 2.98
N ARG A 27 -7.23 -25.68 2.64
CA ARG A 27 -5.97 -25.87 3.41
C ARG A 27 -6.03 -25.31 4.84
N ARG A 28 -6.88 -24.32 5.09
CA ARG A 28 -7.08 -23.73 6.42
C ARG A 28 -8.33 -24.24 7.13
N TRP A 29 -9.11 -25.11 6.47
CA TRP A 29 -10.34 -25.61 7.06
C TRP A 29 -10.03 -26.62 8.16
N GLU A 30 -10.55 -26.38 9.35
CA GLU A 30 -10.45 -27.30 10.49
C GLU A 30 -11.78 -28.00 10.70
N PHE A 31 -11.74 -29.33 10.88
CA PHE A 31 -12.92 -30.11 11.24
C PHE A 31 -13.07 -30.16 12.75
N GLY A 32 -14.29 -29.97 13.25
CA GLY A 32 -14.58 -30.16 14.67
C GLY A 32 -14.38 -31.62 15.09
N ALA A 33 -13.81 -31.85 16.28
CA ALA A 33 -13.65 -33.19 16.81
C ALA A 33 -15.00 -33.87 17.01
N ALA A 34 -15.10 -35.15 16.62
CA ALA A 34 -16.32 -35.93 16.82
C ALA A 34 -16.59 -36.08 18.33
N SER A 35 -17.87 -35.94 18.73
CA SER A 35 -18.28 -36.18 20.11
C SER A 35 -18.00 -37.64 20.50
N PHE A 36 -17.55 -37.86 21.74
CA PHE A 36 -17.03 -39.13 22.27
C PHE A 36 -17.95 -40.36 22.07
N THR A 37 -19.24 -40.14 21.78
CA THR A 37 -20.25 -41.18 21.52
C THR A 37 -20.39 -41.60 20.06
N ARG A 38 -19.69 -40.97 19.12
CA ARG A 38 -19.71 -41.32 17.69
C ARG A 38 -18.29 -41.55 17.16
N ARG A 39 -18.10 -42.65 16.41
CA ARG A 39 -16.86 -42.86 15.65
C ARG A 39 -16.77 -41.80 14.54
N GLY A 40 -15.70 -41.02 14.55
CA GLY A 40 -15.40 -40.03 13.51
C GLY A 40 -14.57 -40.61 12.37
N TYR A 41 -14.31 -39.80 11.36
CA TYR A 41 -13.29 -40.09 10.35
C TYR A 41 -11.89 -40.09 10.97
N GLU A 42 -10.98 -40.85 10.38
CA GLU A 42 -9.58 -40.87 10.77
C GLU A 42 -8.92 -39.54 10.38
N PRO A 43 -8.30 -38.79 11.31
CA PRO A 43 -7.79 -37.45 11.03
C PRO A 43 -6.73 -37.39 9.93
N THR A 44 -5.81 -38.37 9.84
CA THR A 44 -4.72 -38.33 8.87
C THR A 44 -5.20 -38.55 7.43
N ASP A 45 -6.21 -39.38 7.23
CA ASP A 45 -6.87 -39.64 5.95
C ASP A 45 -7.67 -38.42 5.50
N VAL A 46 -8.36 -37.76 6.44
CA VAL A 46 -9.06 -36.50 6.17
C VAL A 46 -8.07 -35.41 5.76
N ASP A 47 -6.93 -35.30 6.43
CA ASP A 47 -5.90 -34.32 6.08
C ASP A 47 -5.27 -34.58 4.71
N ARG A 48 -4.96 -35.85 4.40
CA ARG A 48 -4.46 -36.23 3.07
C ARG A 48 -5.48 -35.88 1.98
N PHE A 49 -6.75 -36.23 2.20
CA PHE A 49 -7.82 -35.91 1.26
C PHE A 49 -8.00 -34.40 1.09
N ARG A 50 -7.96 -33.64 2.19
CA ARG A 50 -8.05 -32.17 2.19
C ARG A 50 -6.95 -31.53 1.35
N MET A 51 -5.72 -32.01 1.46
CA MET A 51 -4.60 -31.55 0.63
C MET A 51 -4.81 -31.89 -0.85
N GLN A 52 -5.22 -33.12 -1.17
CA GLN A 52 -5.51 -33.51 -2.55
C GLN A 52 -6.63 -32.68 -3.19
N VAL A 53 -7.70 -32.38 -2.44
CA VAL A 53 -8.79 -31.52 -2.92
C VAL A 53 -8.31 -30.09 -3.13
N ALA A 54 -7.46 -29.55 -2.25
CA ALA A 54 -6.89 -28.22 -2.43
C ALA A 54 -6.05 -28.12 -3.72
N ASP A 55 -5.20 -29.12 -3.98
CA ASP A 55 -4.35 -29.14 -5.17
C ASP A 55 -5.17 -29.29 -6.45
N GLU A 56 -6.24 -30.09 -6.43
CA GLU A 56 -7.17 -30.22 -7.57
C GLU A 56 -7.94 -28.91 -7.82
N LEU A 57 -8.38 -28.22 -6.75
CA LEU A 57 -9.02 -26.91 -6.88
C LEU A 57 -8.08 -25.86 -7.50
N ASP A 58 -6.79 -25.87 -7.14
CA ASP A 58 -5.77 -24.99 -7.74
C ASP A 58 -5.56 -25.33 -9.23
N ALA A 59 -5.49 -26.61 -9.58
CA ALA A 59 -5.37 -27.05 -10.96
C ALA A 59 -6.57 -26.62 -11.82
N LEU A 60 -7.79 -26.81 -11.30
CA LEU A 60 -9.03 -26.39 -11.98
C LEU A 60 -9.14 -24.87 -12.09
N ALA A 61 -8.75 -24.13 -11.05
CA ALA A 61 -8.73 -22.67 -11.10
C ALA A 61 -7.80 -22.15 -12.20
N THR A 62 -6.62 -22.77 -12.34
CA THR A 62 -5.66 -22.47 -13.40
C THR A 62 -6.23 -22.77 -14.78
N GLN A 63 -6.85 -23.93 -14.97
CA GLN A 63 -7.49 -24.30 -16.23
C GLN A 63 -8.61 -23.33 -16.62
N VAL A 64 -9.46 -22.93 -15.67
CA VAL A 64 -10.53 -21.95 -15.92
C VAL A 64 -9.97 -20.59 -16.27
N ALA A 65 -8.89 -20.14 -15.63
CA ALA A 65 -8.22 -18.89 -15.99
C ALA A 65 -7.68 -18.93 -17.43
N ASN A 66 -7.01 -20.02 -17.81
CA ASN A 66 -6.50 -20.22 -19.16
C ASN A 66 -7.63 -20.24 -20.20
N LEU A 67 -8.71 -20.97 -19.94
CA LEU A 67 -9.87 -21.03 -20.84
C LEU A 67 -10.57 -19.68 -20.98
N ARG A 68 -10.62 -18.86 -19.92
CA ARG A 68 -11.17 -17.50 -19.99
C ARG A 68 -10.31 -16.59 -20.83
N ALA A 69 -8.99 -16.63 -20.64
CA ALA A 69 -8.05 -15.86 -21.45
C ALA A 69 -8.15 -16.23 -22.94
N GLU A 70 -8.30 -17.52 -23.27
CA GLU A 70 -8.48 -17.94 -24.66
C GLU A 70 -9.86 -17.51 -25.20
N ASN A 71 -10.93 -17.58 -24.41
CA ASN A 71 -12.24 -17.07 -24.83
C ASN A 71 -12.20 -15.57 -25.10
N GLU A 72 -11.53 -14.79 -24.26
CA GLU A 72 -11.35 -13.34 -24.45
C GLU A 72 -10.57 -13.07 -25.75
N ARG A 73 -9.43 -13.74 -25.95
CA ARG A 73 -8.64 -13.68 -27.18
C ARG A 73 -9.44 -14.05 -28.44
N LEU A 74 -10.25 -15.10 -28.37
CA LEU A 74 -11.12 -15.52 -29.48
C LEU A 74 -12.23 -14.49 -29.73
N ASN A 75 -12.80 -13.93 -28.67
CA ASN A 75 -13.83 -12.92 -28.78
C ASN A 75 -13.27 -11.63 -29.42
N ASP A 76 -12.09 -11.17 -28.98
CA ASP A 76 -11.38 -10.04 -29.59
C ASP A 76 -11.15 -10.27 -31.09
N HIS A 77 -10.73 -11.49 -31.45
CA HIS A 77 -10.54 -11.87 -32.85
C HIS A 77 -11.86 -11.81 -33.64
N LEU A 78 -12.96 -12.31 -33.07
CA LEU A 78 -14.28 -12.24 -33.71
C LEU A 78 -14.81 -10.80 -33.80
N GLU A 79 -14.56 -9.95 -32.81
CA GLU A 79 -14.94 -8.54 -32.81
C GLU A 79 -14.20 -7.77 -33.91
N LEU A 80 -12.90 -8.01 -34.09
CA LEU A 80 -12.12 -7.46 -35.20
C LEU A 80 -12.72 -7.86 -36.56
N HIS A 81 -13.07 -9.14 -36.74
CA HIS A 81 -13.72 -9.63 -37.95
C HIS A 81 -15.13 -9.04 -38.17
N ARG A 82 -15.91 -8.83 -37.11
CA ARG A 82 -17.26 -8.24 -37.17
C ARG A 82 -17.25 -6.76 -37.53
N HIS A 83 -16.26 -6.00 -37.07
CA HIS A 83 -16.13 -4.57 -37.37
C HIS A 83 -15.51 -4.29 -38.76
N GLY A 84 -15.45 -5.30 -39.63
CA GLY A 84 -14.93 -5.16 -40.99
C GLY A 84 -13.41 -4.98 -41.06
N VAL A 85 -12.72 -5.08 -39.91
CA VAL A 85 -11.27 -5.16 -39.87
C VAL A 85 -10.90 -6.61 -40.18
N ILE A 86 -10.95 -6.96 -41.47
CA ILE A 86 -10.35 -8.21 -41.95
C ILE A 86 -8.85 -8.07 -41.66
N PRO A 87 -8.24 -8.88 -40.77
CA PRO A 87 -6.80 -9.07 -40.83
C PRO A 87 -6.59 -9.70 -42.20
N SER A 88 -6.09 -8.90 -43.15
CA SER A 88 -6.08 -9.28 -44.55
C SER A 88 -5.42 -10.65 -44.71
N THR A 89 -6.20 -11.67 -45.04
CA THR A 89 -5.72 -13.01 -45.45
C THR A 89 -5.02 -12.98 -46.82
N GLY A 90 -4.56 -11.79 -47.24
CA GLY A 90 -3.85 -11.50 -48.49
C GLY A 90 -2.65 -10.56 -48.32
N ALA A 91 -2.25 -10.23 -47.09
CA ALA A 91 -0.84 -10.00 -46.82
C ALA A 91 -0.33 -11.33 -46.29
N ALA A 92 0.70 -11.90 -46.92
CA ALA A 92 1.49 -12.97 -46.33
C ALA A 92 1.61 -12.74 -44.81
N ALA A 93 1.58 -13.73 -43.93
CA ALA A 93 2.71 -14.64 -43.75
C ALA A 93 4.09 -14.01 -44.06
N LYS A 94 4.25 -12.69 -43.94
CA LYS A 94 5.49 -12.08 -43.52
C LYS A 94 5.48 -12.33 -42.02
N LEU A 95 6.28 -13.33 -41.63
CA LEU A 95 6.93 -13.38 -40.32
C LEU A 95 6.98 -11.97 -39.71
N PRO A 96 6.63 -11.79 -38.42
CA PRO A 96 6.54 -10.48 -37.80
C PRO A 96 7.81 -9.70 -38.17
N ALA A 97 7.64 -8.71 -39.04
CA ALA A 97 8.76 -8.18 -39.81
C ALA A 97 9.66 -7.49 -38.80
N ALA A 98 10.84 -8.06 -38.57
CA ALA A 98 11.86 -7.75 -37.56
C ALA A 98 11.81 -6.39 -36.86
N LYS A 99 11.40 -5.33 -37.54
CA LYS A 99 11.11 -3.99 -37.04
C LYS A 99 10.04 -3.91 -35.93
N GLU A 100 8.92 -4.64 -36.01
CA GLU A 100 7.88 -4.65 -34.95
C GLU A 100 8.36 -5.43 -33.72
N VAL A 101 8.99 -6.58 -33.93
CA VAL A 101 9.64 -7.35 -32.85
C VAL A 101 10.76 -6.56 -32.20
N ASN A 102 11.51 -5.76 -32.98
CA ASN A 102 12.56 -4.89 -32.46
C ASN A 102 11.97 -3.70 -31.66
N LEU A 103 10.84 -3.13 -32.09
CA LEU A 103 10.15 -2.08 -31.32
C LEU A 103 9.58 -2.63 -30.01
N LEU A 104 8.99 -3.83 -30.03
CA LEU A 104 8.44 -4.49 -28.85
C LEU A 104 9.56 -4.94 -27.90
N SER A 105 10.68 -5.43 -28.46
CA SER A 105 11.90 -5.72 -27.69
C SER A 105 12.53 -4.47 -27.07
N ALA A 106 12.50 -3.34 -27.78
CA ALA A 106 13.00 -2.07 -27.27
C ALA A 106 12.10 -1.51 -26.15
N ALA A 107 10.78 -1.51 -26.36
CA ALA A 107 9.80 -1.08 -25.35
C ALA A 107 9.81 -2.01 -24.13
N GLN A 108 10.01 -3.31 -24.31
CA GLN A 108 10.12 -4.25 -23.20
C GLN A 108 11.40 -4.02 -22.38
N ARG A 109 12.55 -3.81 -23.02
CA ARG A 109 13.79 -3.45 -22.31
C ARG A 109 13.66 -2.12 -21.57
N GLU A 110 12.96 -1.15 -22.16
CA GLU A 110 12.66 0.13 -21.53
C GLU A 110 11.75 -0.06 -20.30
N ALA A 111 10.69 -0.87 -20.42
CA ALA A 111 9.83 -1.22 -19.30
C ALA A 111 10.60 -1.94 -18.17
N GLU A 112 11.45 -2.90 -18.52
CA GLU A 112 12.34 -3.60 -17.57
C GLU A 112 13.29 -2.62 -16.86
N GLN A 113 13.83 -1.64 -17.58
CA GLN A 113 14.68 -0.59 -17.02
C GLN A 113 13.92 0.34 -16.06
N ILE A 114 12.69 0.73 -16.41
CA ILE A 114 11.82 1.54 -15.54
C ILE A 114 11.47 0.76 -14.27
N ILE A 115 11.17 -0.54 -14.39
CA ILE A 115 10.88 -1.41 -13.24
C ILE A 115 12.11 -1.51 -12.32
N ALA A 116 13.30 -1.71 -12.88
CA ALA A 116 14.54 -1.74 -12.09
C ALA A 116 14.78 -0.42 -11.34
N GLN A 117 14.60 0.72 -12.02
CA GLN A 117 14.74 2.04 -11.41
C GLN A 117 13.70 2.29 -10.32
N ALA A 118 12.46 1.86 -10.53
CA ALA A 118 11.39 1.97 -9.56
C ALA A 118 11.68 1.14 -8.30
N HIS A 119 12.22 -0.08 -8.47
CA HIS A 119 12.63 -0.92 -7.36
C HIS A 119 13.79 -0.31 -6.57
N ASP A 120 14.83 0.18 -7.24
CA ASP A 120 15.97 0.86 -6.58
C ASP A 120 15.51 2.09 -5.82
N TYR A 121 14.61 2.89 -6.41
CA TYR A 121 14.01 4.05 -5.75
C TYR A 121 13.20 3.64 -4.52
N ALA A 122 12.36 2.61 -4.63
CA ALA A 122 11.55 2.10 -3.51
C ALA A 122 12.43 1.60 -2.36
N GLN A 123 13.52 0.88 -2.66
CA GLN A 123 14.48 0.43 -1.64
C GLN A 123 15.14 1.62 -0.92
N ARG A 124 15.61 2.63 -1.66
CA ARG A 124 16.20 3.84 -1.07
C ARG A 124 15.21 4.59 -0.19
N VAL A 125 13.96 4.72 -0.62
CA VAL A 125 12.90 5.37 0.16
C VAL A 125 12.62 4.59 1.44
N ALA A 126 12.53 3.26 1.37
CA ALA A 126 12.31 2.42 2.55
C ALA A 126 13.47 2.52 3.55
N GLU A 127 14.72 2.51 3.08
CA GLU A 127 15.88 2.68 3.94
C GLU A 127 15.93 4.07 4.59
N TYR A 128 15.62 5.11 3.83
CA TYR A 128 15.56 6.48 4.34
C TYR A 128 14.47 6.61 5.40
N ALA A 129 13.26 6.10 5.13
CA ALA A 129 12.15 6.10 6.07
C ALA A 129 12.50 5.34 7.37
N ARG A 130 13.18 4.19 7.25
CA ARG A 130 13.65 3.43 8.42
C ARG A 130 14.64 4.23 9.26
N LYS A 131 15.67 4.84 8.64
CA LYS A 131 16.65 5.67 9.35
C LYS A 131 15.97 6.85 10.06
N GLN A 132 15.00 7.47 9.39
CA GLN A 132 14.25 8.60 9.94
C GLN A 132 13.39 8.17 11.14
N TYR A 133 12.69 7.04 11.03
CA TYR A 133 11.90 6.47 12.13
C TYR A 133 12.78 6.10 13.32
N GLU A 134 13.89 5.42 13.09
CA GLU A 134 14.85 5.08 14.14
C GLU A 134 15.41 6.32 14.83
N SER A 135 15.72 7.38 14.08
CA SER A 135 16.17 8.66 14.64
C SER A 135 15.11 9.31 15.51
N TYR A 136 13.85 9.35 15.04
CA TYR A 136 12.74 9.92 15.80
C TYR A 136 12.44 9.12 17.08
N MET A 137 12.45 7.79 17.00
CA MET A 137 12.24 6.92 18.15
C MET A 137 13.36 7.03 19.18
N ARG A 138 14.63 7.16 18.76
CA ARG A 138 15.74 7.41 19.69
C ARG A 138 15.57 8.74 20.42
N ALA A 139 15.22 9.81 19.69
CA ALA A 139 15.00 11.13 20.29
C ALA A 139 13.83 11.09 21.31
N ALA A 140 12.71 10.47 20.93
CA ALA A 140 11.56 10.31 21.81
C ALA A 140 11.88 9.46 23.05
N ALA A 141 12.70 8.41 22.91
CA ALA A 141 13.11 7.58 24.04
C ALA A 141 14.00 8.35 25.03
N GLU A 142 14.91 9.18 24.54
CA GLU A 142 15.76 10.02 25.40
C GLU A 142 14.93 11.08 26.13
N GLU A 143 13.99 11.74 25.45
CA GLU A 143 13.06 12.68 26.08
C GLU A 143 12.20 11.98 27.13
N ALA A 144 11.68 10.80 26.80
CA ALA A 144 10.84 10.04 27.71
C ALA A 144 11.59 9.60 28.97
N LYS A 145 12.86 9.23 28.81
CA LYS A 145 13.74 8.87 29.92
C LYS A 145 14.03 10.08 30.82
N GLN A 146 14.33 11.25 30.25
CA GLN A 146 14.59 12.46 31.03
C GLN A 146 13.39 12.88 31.88
N GLU A 147 12.18 12.77 31.34
CA GLU A 147 10.98 13.11 32.10
C GLU A 147 10.67 12.09 33.20
N ALA A 148 10.89 10.80 32.92
CA ALA A 148 10.76 9.76 33.93
C ALA A 148 11.77 9.96 35.08
N GLU A 149 13.01 10.36 34.77
CA GLU A 149 14.03 10.72 35.76
C GLU A 149 13.65 11.96 36.57
N ARG A 150 13.04 12.99 35.93
CA ARG A 150 12.50 14.15 36.64
C ARG A 150 11.39 13.76 37.61
N ALA A 151 10.44 12.94 37.18
CA ALA A 151 9.36 12.47 38.04
C ALA A 151 9.88 11.69 39.26
N VAL A 152 10.92 10.87 39.09
CA VAL A 152 11.60 10.19 40.21
C VAL A 152 12.25 11.19 41.16
N ALA A 153 12.92 12.22 40.63
CA ALA A 153 13.54 13.26 41.44
C ALA A 153 12.49 14.06 42.24
N ASP A 154 11.35 14.40 41.62
CA ASP A 154 10.25 15.11 42.28
C ASP A 154 9.57 14.24 43.35
N TYR A 155 9.38 12.95 43.09
CA TYR A 155 8.88 11.99 44.08
C TYR A 155 9.85 11.85 45.26
N ARG A 156 11.16 11.79 44.99
CA ARG A 156 12.20 11.75 46.03
C ARG A 156 12.19 13.01 46.90
N ASN A 157 12.06 14.18 46.28
CA ASN A 157 12.04 15.47 46.98
C ASN A 157 10.78 15.63 47.86
N SER A 158 9.63 15.11 47.41
CA SER A 158 8.35 15.18 48.14
C SER A 158 8.18 14.11 49.22
N SER A 159 8.78 12.92 49.05
CA SER A 159 8.63 11.80 49.99
C SER A 159 9.58 11.84 51.18
N GLY A 160 10.68 12.61 51.10
CA GLY A 160 11.62 12.80 52.20
C GLY A 160 12.13 11.47 52.80
N ALA A 161 11.95 11.27 54.10
CA ALA A 161 12.41 10.07 54.81
C ALA A 161 11.62 8.78 54.48
N ASN A 162 10.46 8.89 53.84
CA ASN A 162 9.59 7.75 53.49
C ASN A 162 9.73 7.35 52.01
N PHE A 163 10.87 7.65 51.38
CA PHE A 163 11.11 7.30 49.97
C PHE A 163 11.16 5.79 49.76
N ASP A 164 10.32 5.30 48.84
CA ASP A 164 10.36 3.91 48.35
C ASP A 164 10.80 3.89 46.88
N ASP A 165 11.97 3.31 46.64
CA ASP A 165 12.58 3.20 45.31
C ASP A 165 11.76 2.32 44.35
N SER A 166 11.01 1.34 44.88
CA SER A 166 10.16 0.46 44.08
C SER A 166 8.91 1.16 43.53
N VAL A 167 8.42 2.18 44.24
CA VAL A 167 7.29 3.01 43.80
C VAL A 167 7.77 4.00 42.75
N ALA A 168 8.91 4.65 43.00
CA ALA A 168 9.51 5.61 42.07
C ALA A 168 9.84 4.97 40.71
N THR A 169 10.45 3.78 40.72
CA THR A 169 10.78 3.04 39.48
C THR A 169 9.53 2.59 38.72
N ARG A 170 8.46 2.18 39.40
CA ARG A 170 7.19 1.83 38.77
C ARG A 170 6.52 3.04 38.12
N GLU A 171 6.54 4.18 38.79
CA GLU A 171 5.98 5.42 38.26
C GLU A 171 6.79 5.95 37.06
N ALA A 172 8.13 5.88 37.13
CA ALA A 172 9.02 6.21 36.02
C ALA A 172 8.72 5.36 34.77
N LEU A 173 8.57 4.05 34.93
CA LEU A 173 8.23 3.14 33.84
C LEU A 173 6.84 3.42 33.26
N ARG A 174 5.87 3.78 34.10
CA ARG A 174 4.53 4.17 33.64
C ARG A 174 4.60 5.43 32.76
N ILE A 175 5.28 6.48 33.24
CA ILE A 175 5.43 7.76 32.52
C ILE A 175 6.18 7.55 31.21
N PHE A 176 7.29 6.80 31.24
CA PHE A 176 8.04 6.44 30.06
C PHE A 176 7.17 5.70 29.03
N GLY A 177 6.43 4.69 29.48
CA GLY A 177 5.55 3.90 28.62
C GLY A 177 4.42 4.73 27.98
N GLU A 178 3.73 5.56 28.77
CA GLU A 178 2.66 6.45 28.29
C GLU A 178 3.15 7.42 27.22
N MET A 179 4.33 7.98 27.43
CA MET A 179 4.92 8.92 26.49
C MET A 179 5.45 8.24 25.23
N MET A 180 6.09 7.07 25.34
CA MET A 180 6.49 6.29 24.17
C MET A 180 5.29 5.87 23.32
N MET A 181 4.17 5.50 23.95
CA MET A 181 2.91 5.21 23.24
C MET A 181 2.38 6.45 22.52
N SER A 182 2.40 7.63 23.15
CA SER A 182 2.02 8.90 22.51
C SER A 182 2.89 9.21 21.27
N HIS A 183 4.20 9.07 21.39
CA HIS A 183 5.14 9.29 20.28
C HIS A 183 4.95 8.28 19.14
N MET A 184 4.71 7.00 19.48
CA MET A 184 4.39 5.97 18.48
C MET A 184 3.08 6.27 17.74
N GLN A 185 2.05 6.74 18.44
CA GLN A 185 0.78 7.14 17.82
C GLN A 185 0.94 8.38 16.91
N ALA A 186 1.76 9.34 17.32
CA ALA A 186 2.09 10.50 16.49
C ALA A 186 2.87 10.10 15.23
N ALA A 187 3.86 9.21 15.37
CA ALA A 187 4.61 8.66 14.24
C ALA A 187 3.73 7.87 13.27
N ALA A 188 2.79 7.07 13.78
CA ALA A 188 1.84 6.32 12.96
C ALA A 188 0.95 7.26 12.12
N ARG A 189 0.41 8.32 12.72
CA ARG A 189 -0.36 9.34 11.98
C ARG A 189 0.48 10.03 10.91
N HIS A 190 1.73 10.36 11.23
CA HIS A 190 2.66 10.95 10.26
C HIS A 190 2.95 10.02 9.07
N LEU A 191 3.01 8.71 9.30
CA LEU A 191 3.17 7.71 8.24
C LEU A 191 1.90 7.57 7.41
N ASP A 192 0.72 7.56 8.04
CA ASP A 192 -0.57 7.53 7.34
C ASP A 192 -0.72 8.76 6.44
N ASP A 193 -0.48 9.97 6.97
CA ASP A 193 -0.52 11.23 6.22
C ASP A 193 0.48 11.22 5.04
N GLY A 194 1.68 10.70 5.28
CA GLY A 194 2.71 10.53 4.24
C GLY A 194 2.30 9.54 3.15
N SER A 195 1.63 8.45 3.53
CA SER A 195 1.13 7.45 2.58
C SER A 195 0.01 8.00 1.69
N GLU A 196 -0.90 8.80 2.25
CA GLU A 196 -1.95 9.48 1.50
C GLU A 196 -1.37 10.53 0.54
N GLN A 197 -0.34 11.25 0.97
CA GLN A 197 0.36 12.19 0.11
C GLN A 197 1.07 11.47 -1.05
N LEU A 198 1.74 10.34 -0.79
CA LEU A 198 2.36 9.51 -1.83
C LEU A 198 1.30 8.98 -2.81
N ALA A 199 0.19 8.43 -2.31
CA ALA A 199 -0.91 7.95 -3.14
C ALA A 199 -1.45 9.05 -4.07
N ARG A 200 -1.64 10.26 -3.54
CA ARG A 200 -2.05 11.43 -4.33
C ARG A 200 -1.02 11.80 -5.40
N THR A 201 0.27 11.74 -5.10
CA THR A 201 1.33 12.00 -6.10
C THR A 201 1.34 10.92 -7.18
N MET A 202 1.25 9.64 -6.81
CA MET A 202 1.21 8.52 -7.77
C MET A 202 -0.01 8.61 -8.68
N GLN A 203 -1.16 8.98 -8.14
CA GLN A 203 -2.37 9.16 -8.93
C GLN A 203 -2.27 10.34 -9.91
N ARG A 204 -1.57 11.42 -9.54
CA ARG A 204 -1.26 12.52 -10.47
C ARG A 204 -0.32 12.09 -11.58
N LEU A 205 0.77 11.39 -11.25
CA LEU A 205 1.70 10.85 -12.25
C LEU A 205 1.01 9.86 -13.19
N ALA A 206 0.17 8.97 -12.67
CA ALA A 206 -0.61 8.03 -13.50
C ALA A 206 -1.60 8.75 -14.43
N ALA A 207 -2.23 9.83 -13.96
CA ALA A 207 -3.11 10.67 -14.77
C ALA A 207 -2.35 11.43 -15.86
N GLU A 208 -1.13 11.91 -15.59
CA GLU A 208 -0.27 12.57 -16.59
C GLU A 208 0.23 11.59 -17.66
N VAL A 209 0.58 10.35 -17.27
CA VAL A 209 0.99 9.29 -18.20
C VAL A 209 -0.18 8.82 -19.07
N THR A 210 -1.39 8.68 -18.51
CA THR A 210 -2.57 8.30 -19.28
C THR A 210 -3.15 9.42 -20.14
N ALA A 211 -2.96 10.69 -19.75
CA ALA A 211 -3.28 11.85 -20.59
C ALA A 211 -2.24 12.08 -21.72
N GLY A 212 -1.11 11.38 -21.69
CA GLY A 212 0.02 11.56 -22.59
C GLY A 212 0.21 10.46 -23.65
N ALA A 213 -0.76 10.21 -24.53
CA ALA A 213 -0.52 9.64 -25.88
C ALA A 213 -1.73 9.80 -26.85
N PRO A 214 -1.58 10.34 -28.09
CA PRO A 214 -0.61 11.31 -28.58
C PRO A 214 -1.30 12.63 -29.00
N ALA A 215 -0.77 13.75 -28.53
CA ALA A 215 -0.90 15.03 -29.23
C ALA A 215 0.50 15.61 -29.41
N GLY A 216 1.12 15.28 -30.54
CA GLY A 216 2.18 16.04 -31.18
C GLY A 216 3.41 16.36 -30.34
N ILE A 217 4.53 15.75 -30.71
CA ILE A 217 5.87 16.31 -30.51
C ILE A 217 5.83 17.81 -30.88
N ARG A 218 5.80 18.69 -29.89
CA ARG A 218 6.23 20.08 -30.03
C ARG A 218 7.66 20.13 -29.56
N VAL A 219 8.58 19.83 -30.48
CA VAL A 219 9.93 20.41 -30.45
C VAL A 219 9.71 21.92 -30.46
N ALA A 220 9.88 22.55 -29.30
CA ALA A 220 9.95 23.99 -29.21
C ALA A 220 11.16 24.44 -30.04
N ALA A 221 10.89 25.09 -31.16
CA ALA A 221 11.88 25.70 -32.01
C ALA A 221 12.71 26.71 -31.20
N ALA A 222 14.03 26.53 -31.26
CA ALA A 222 15.00 27.50 -30.79
C ALA A 222 14.83 28.83 -31.56
N PRO A 223 14.78 29.99 -30.88
CA PRO A 223 15.15 31.24 -31.52
C PRO A 223 16.68 31.32 -31.58
N THR A 224 17.18 31.36 -32.82
CA THR A 224 18.53 31.75 -33.19
C THR A 224 18.93 33.11 -32.60
N GLY A 225 20.03 33.13 -31.84
CA GLY A 225 20.74 34.34 -31.42
C GLY A 225 22.00 33.99 -30.63
N SER A 226 23.17 34.04 -31.27
CA SER A 226 24.50 33.80 -30.67
C SER A 226 25.00 35.01 -29.83
N PRO A 227 26.17 34.96 -29.15
CA PRO A 227 26.25 35.04 -27.69
C PRO A 227 26.87 36.35 -27.19
N ALA A 228 26.54 36.75 -25.96
CA ALA A 228 27.31 37.75 -25.23
C ALA A 228 27.83 37.16 -23.91
N VAL A 229 29.15 37.22 -23.79
CA VAL A 229 29.99 36.82 -22.66
C VAL A 229 29.61 37.62 -21.40
N GLY A 230 29.48 36.95 -20.26
CA GLY A 230 29.23 37.60 -18.97
C GLY A 230 29.33 36.64 -17.79
N ALA A 231 30.41 36.76 -17.04
CA ALA A 231 30.75 35.99 -15.84
C ALA A 231 29.74 36.15 -14.69
N GLY A 232 29.76 35.20 -13.74
CA GLY A 232 29.29 35.43 -12.37
C GLY A 232 28.44 34.30 -11.82
N GLY A 233 29.05 33.43 -11.02
CA GLY A 233 28.34 32.35 -10.33
C GLY A 233 27.35 32.83 -9.28
N SER A 234 26.42 31.95 -8.93
CA SER A 234 25.83 31.79 -7.59
C SER A 234 24.87 30.60 -7.62
N ALA A 235 25.17 29.58 -6.81
CA ALA A 235 24.27 28.46 -6.52
C ALA A 235 23.08 28.94 -5.66
N PRO A 236 21.86 28.38 -5.81
CA PRO A 236 20.81 28.60 -4.83
C PRO A 236 20.95 27.58 -3.68
N ALA A 237 21.18 28.13 -2.49
CA ALA A 237 21.12 27.44 -1.21
C ALA A 237 19.70 26.96 -0.91
N VAL A 238 19.54 25.68 -0.58
CA VAL A 238 18.31 25.12 0.00
C VAL A 238 18.37 25.35 1.51
N GLY A 239 17.48 26.22 1.98
CA GLY A 239 17.37 26.64 3.37
C GLY A 239 16.99 25.50 4.32
N ALA A 240 17.76 25.39 5.39
CA ALA A 240 17.45 24.62 6.57
C ALA A 240 16.32 25.31 7.37
N GLY A 241 15.18 24.64 7.51
CA GLY A 241 14.12 25.01 8.45
C GLY A 241 14.20 24.14 9.69
N GLY A 242 14.81 24.66 10.75
CA GLY A 242 14.78 24.07 12.09
C GLY A 242 13.49 24.42 12.86
N PRO A 243 13.19 23.70 13.96
CA PRO A 243 11.89 23.68 14.63
C PRO A 243 11.62 24.92 15.50
N ALA A 244 10.36 25.39 15.47
CA ALA A 244 9.86 26.52 16.22
C ALA A 244 9.64 26.18 17.71
N ALA A 245 10.07 27.12 18.57
CA ALA A 245 9.98 27.09 20.01
C ALA A 245 8.54 27.26 20.54
N VAL A 246 8.22 26.47 21.57
CA VAL A 246 6.99 26.58 22.39
C VAL A 246 7.12 27.79 23.32
N GLY A 247 6.32 28.83 23.06
CA GLY A 247 6.19 30.01 23.92
C GLY A 247 5.07 29.82 24.95
N GLY A 248 5.44 29.83 26.24
CA GLY A 248 4.53 29.71 27.36
C GLY A 248 3.57 30.90 27.49
N SER A 249 2.28 30.60 27.61
CA SER A 249 1.24 31.59 27.90
C SER A 249 0.80 31.47 29.35
N ARG A 250 1.14 32.49 30.15
CA ARG A 250 0.75 32.64 31.55
C ARG A 250 -0.73 33.01 31.67
N VAL A 251 -1.45 32.22 32.46
CA VAL A 251 -2.80 32.48 32.96
C VAL A 251 -2.81 33.79 33.76
N ARG A 252 -3.59 34.80 33.32
CA ARG A 252 -3.96 35.96 34.14
C ARG A 252 -5.30 35.67 34.83
N VAL A 253 -5.24 35.61 36.16
CA VAL A 253 -6.39 35.60 37.07
C VAL A 253 -7.06 36.98 37.03
N ALA A 254 -8.35 37.04 36.68
CA ALA A 254 -9.18 38.24 36.81
C ALA A 254 -9.98 38.17 38.13
N ALA A 255 -9.70 39.09 39.04
CA ALA A 255 -10.42 39.31 40.29
C ALA A 255 -11.66 40.21 40.07
N ALA A 256 -12.72 39.93 40.82
CA ALA A 256 -14.05 40.54 40.72
C ALA A 256 -14.12 42.02 41.17
N PRO A 257 -15.03 42.84 40.62
CA PRO A 257 -15.40 44.14 41.19
C PRO A 257 -16.55 44.02 42.21
N ARG A 258 -16.31 44.62 43.40
CA ARG A 258 -17.30 44.90 44.44
C ARG A 258 -18.28 45.97 43.96
N HIS A 259 -19.59 45.70 44.02
CA HIS A 259 -20.61 46.74 44.00
C HIS A 259 -20.94 47.19 45.42
N GLN A 260 -20.64 48.46 45.71
CA GLN A 260 -21.34 49.24 46.72
C GLN A 260 -22.60 49.83 46.08
N ARG A 261 -23.76 49.56 46.68
CA ARG A 261 -24.79 50.55 47.02
C ARG A 261 -25.88 49.89 47.85
#